data_AF-A0A1Q9UML7-F1
#
_entry.id   AF-A0A1Q9UML7-F1
#
_cell.length_a   1.000
_cell.length_b   1.000
_cell.length_c   1.000
_cell.angle_alpha   90.00
_cell.angle_beta   90.00
_cell.angle_gamma   90.00
#
_symmetry.space_group_name_H-M   'P 1'
#
loop_
_entity.id
_entity.type
_entity.pdbx_description
1 polymer ?
#
loop_
_entity_poly.entity_id
_entity_poly.type
_entity_poly.pdbx_seq_one_letter_code
_entity_poly.pdbx_strand_id
1 'polypeptide(L)' 'MATELQVSVPHLVRSFSASYGIPPHRYVHGRRLDHARRLLLTGLPAGQVAVDAGFSDQAHVTRHFRTLRYQRSHR' A
#
# COMPACT_ATOMS: atom_id res chain seq x y z
N MET A 1 8.18 -20.26 0.85
CA MET A 1 8.41 -19.68 2.20
C MET A 1 7.08 -19.31 2.91
N ALA A 2 6.05 -20.18 2.87
CA ALA A 2 4.82 -20.03 3.66
C ALA A 2 4.52 -21.25 4.54
N THR A 3 5.45 -22.21 4.60
CA THR A 3 5.31 -23.49 5.31
C THR A 3 6.15 -23.53 6.59
N GLU A 4 6.88 -22.47 6.94
CA GLU A 4 7.84 -22.50 8.06
C GLU A 4 7.24 -22.16 9.43
N LEU A 5 5.97 -21.72 9.53
CA LEU A 5 5.44 -21.26 10.83
C LEU A 5 4.10 -21.88 11.28
N GLN A 6 3.49 -22.80 10.54
CA GLN A 6 2.17 -23.41 10.88
C GLN A 6 1.07 -22.41 11.33
N VAL A 7 1.17 -21.14 10.93
CA VAL A 7 0.22 -20.11 11.34
C VAL A 7 -0.85 -19.96 10.26
N SER A 8 -2.12 -20.11 10.64
CA SER A 8 -3.22 -19.86 9.71
C SER A 8 -3.30 -18.37 9.35
N VAL A 9 -3.78 -18.07 8.14
CA VAL A 9 -3.97 -16.68 7.66
C VAL A 9 -4.76 -15.81 8.66
N PRO A 10 -5.87 -16.27 9.27
CA PRO A 10 -6.58 -15.47 10.26
C PRO A 10 -5.75 -15.15 11.50
N HIS A 11 -4.92 -16.09 11.96
CA HIS A 11 -4.03 -15.85 13.09
C HIS A 11 -2.98 -14.80 12.73
N LEU A 12 -2.36 -14.89 11.54
CA LEU A 12 -1.40 -13.89 11.06
C LEU A 12 -2.03 -12.49 10.94
N VAL A 13 -3.26 -12.41 10.41
CA VAL A 13 -3.98 -11.13 10.32
C VAL A 13 -4.24 -10.53 11.70
N ARG A 14 -4.67 -11.35 12.67
CA ARG A 14 -4.92 -10.89 14.04
C ARG A 14 -3.64 -10.47 14.75
N SER A 15 -2.58 -11.27 14.70
CA SER A 15 -1.31 -10.95 15.36
C SER A 15 -0.65 -9.70 14.77
N PHE A 16 -0.70 -9.55 13.45
CA PHE A 16 -0.25 -8.33 12.78
C PHE A 16 -1.08 -7.12 13.20
N SER A 17 -2.41 -7.23 13.16
CA SER A 17 -3.29 -6.11 13.51
C SER A 17 -3.13 -5.70 14.97
N ALA A 18 -2.90 -6.66 15.88
CA ALA A 18 -2.61 -6.38 17.28
C ALA A 18 -1.27 -5.65 17.45
N SER A 19 -0.27 -5.98 16.64
CA SER A 19 1.07 -5.39 16.72
C SER A 19 1.16 -3.99 16.07
N TYR A 20 0.47 -3.78 14.95
CA TYR A 20 0.57 -2.57 14.13
C TYR A 20 -0.67 -1.67 14.17
N GLY A 21 -1.74 -2.09 14.86
CA GLY A 21 -2.99 -1.34 15.01
C GLY A 21 -3.87 -1.28 13.75
N ILE A 22 -3.42 -1.85 12.62
CA ILE A 22 -4.16 -1.87 11.36
C ILE A 22 -4.04 -3.22 10.64
N PRO A 23 -5.03 -3.60 9.81
CA PRO A 23 -4.96 -4.83 9.02
C PRO A 23 -3.75 -4.86 8.07
N PRO A 24 -3.14 -6.04 7.82
CA PRO A 24 -1.97 -6.17 6.95
C PRO A 24 -2.15 -5.57 5.55
N HIS A 25 -3.32 -5.78 4.94
CA HIS A 25 -3.60 -5.27 3.60
C HIS A 25 -3.58 -3.73 3.57
N ARG A 26 -4.08 -3.05 4.61
CA ARG A 26 -4.02 -1.59 4.73
C ARG A 26 -2.59 -1.11 4.92
N TYR A 27 -1.81 -1.79 5.75
CA TYR A 27 -0.42 -1.46 5.97
C TYR A 27 0.39 -1.56 4.67
N VAL A 28 0.35 -2.71 4.00
CA VAL A 28 1.06 -2.94 2.73
C VAL A 28 0.63 -1.91 1.69
N HIS A 29 -0.66 -1.63 1.58
CA HIS A 29 -1.17 -0.65 0.64
C HIS A 29 -0.67 0.77 0.91
N GLY A 30 -0.63 1.20 2.17
CA GLY A 30 -0.04 2.48 2.57
C GLY A 30 1.44 2.56 2.21
N ARG A 31 2.21 1.49 2.50
CA ARG A 31 3.64 1.40 2.16
C ARG A 31 3.88 1.52 0.64
N ARG A 32 3.06 0.87 -0.18
CA ARG A 32 3.11 0.98 -1.65
C ARG A 32 2.81 2.40 -2.12
N LEU A 33 1.81 3.04 -1.54
CA LEU A 33 1.43 4.41 -1.90
C LEU A 33 2.51 5.43 -1.52
N ASP A 34 3.13 5.28 -0.35
CA ASP A 34 4.28 6.08 0.06
C ASP A 34 5.48 5.88 -0.87
N HIS A 35 5.71 4.65 -1.33
CA HIS A 35 6.75 4.37 -2.31
C HIS A 35 6.46 5.01 -3.67
N ALA A 36 5.24 4.85 -4.18
CA ALA A 36 4.79 5.50 -5.42
C ALA A 36 4.96 7.02 -5.35
N ARG A 37 4.63 7.62 -4.20
CA ARG A 37 4.81 9.06 -3.97
C ARG A 37 6.28 9.47 -4.11
N ARG A 38 7.20 8.71 -3.51
CA ARG A 38 8.65 9.01 -3.62
C ARG A 38 9.13 8.91 -5.06
N LEU A 39 8.72 7.89 -5.80
CA LEU A 39 9.11 7.72 -7.21
C LEU A 39 8.52 8.80 -8.12
N LEU A 40 7.28 9.25 -7.88
CA LEU A 40 6.71 10.38 -8.62
C LEU A 40 7.51 11.67 -8.40
N LEU A 41 8.02 11.89 -7.18
CA LEU A 41 8.84 13.07 -6.86
C LEU A 41 10.22 13.04 -7.55
N THR A 42 10.69 11.89 -8.02
CA THR A 42 11.92 11.81 -8.85
C THR A 42 11.64 12.05 -10.33
N GLY A 43 10.39 12.32 -10.72
CA GLY A 43 10.01 12.56 -12.12
C GLY A 43 9.75 11.29 -12.94
N LEU A 44 9.67 10.12 -12.31
CA LEU A 44 9.37 8.87 -13.03
C LEU A 44 7.95 8.92 -13.64
N PRO A 45 7.76 8.41 -14.88
CA PRO A 45 6.44 8.31 -15.49
C PRO A 45 5.50 7.47 -14.64
N ALA A 46 4.25 7.91 -14.48
CA ALA A 46 3.29 7.27 -13.58
C ALA A 46 2.98 5.80 -13.94
N GLY A 47 3.11 5.42 -15.22
CA GLY A 47 3.05 4.02 -15.67
C GLY A 47 4.15 3.16 -15.07
N GLN A 48 5.40 3.65 -15.10
CA GLN A 48 6.55 2.97 -14.50
C GLN A 48 6.43 2.91 -12.97
N VAL A 49 6.01 4.02 -12.35
CA VAL A 49 5.80 4.08 -10.90
C VAL A 49 4.80 3.02 -10.42
N ALA A 50 3.74 2.75 -11.19
CA ALA A 50 2.76 1.75 -10.80
C ALA A 50 3.40 0.35 -10.66
N VAL A 51 4.20 -0.04 -11.64
CA VAL A 51 4.92 -1.31 -11.63
C VAL A 51 5.90 -1.37 -10.46
N ASP A 52 6.76 -0.35 -10.33
CA ASP A 52 7.82 -0.31 -9.32
C ASP A 52 7.26 -0.28 -7.89
N ALA A 53 6.13 0.40 -7.68
CA ALA A 53 5.45 0.45 -6.39
C ALA A 53 4.54 -0.76 -6.11
N GLY A 54 4.45 -1.73 -7.03
CA GLY A 54 3.67 -2.96 -6.85
C GLY A 54 2.15 -2.78 -7.01
N PHE A 55 1.72 -1.83 -7.84
CA PHE A 55 0.34 -1.68 -8.31
C PHE A 55 0.14 -2.42 -9.64
N SER A 56 -1.10 -2.82 -9.90
CA SER A 56 -1.50 -3.46 -11.16
C SER A 56 -1.38 -2.53 -12.37
N ASP A 57 -1.69 -1.24 -12.16
CA ASP A 57 -1.78 -0.24 -13.23
C ASP A 57 -1.71 1.19 -12.67
N GLN A 58 -1.43 2.14 -13.55
CA GLN A 58 -1.36 3.57 -13.25
C GLN A 58 -2.70 4.15 -12.75
N ALA A 59 -3.84 3.64 -13.25
CA ALA A 59 -5.15 4.15 -12.85
C ALA A 59 -5.42 3.84 -11.37
N HIS A 60 -4.92 2.71 -10.86
CA HIS A 60 -5.02 2.32 -9.47
C HIS A 60 -4.25 3.30 -8.56
N VAL A 61 -3.00 3.63 -8.92
CA VAL A 61 -2.20 4.65 -8.24
C VAL A 61 -2.92 6.01 -8.24
N THR A 62 -3.46 6.41 -9.39
CA THR A 62 -4.14 7.71 -9.56
C THR A 62 -5.40 7.82 -8.73
N ARG A 63 -6.23 6.75 -8.66
CA ARG A 63 -7.42 6.69 -7.79
C ARG A 63 -7.05 6.91 -6.32
N HIS A 64 -6.01 6.24 -5.84
CA HIS A 64 -5.57 6.37 -4.45
C HIS A 64 -5.04 7.77 -4.10
N PHE A 65 -4.27 8.39 -5.00
CA PHE A 65 -3.84 9.77 -4.77
C PHE A 65 -5.00 10.77 -4.75
N ARG A 66 -6.04 10.57 -5.56
CA ARG A 66 -7.25 11.42 -5.52
C ARG A 66 -8.00 11.26 -4.20
N THR A 67 -8.17 10.03 -3.72
CA THR A 67 -8.82 9.77 -2.42
C THR A 67 -8.04 10.39 -1.25
N LEU A 68 -6.70 10.31 -1.26
CA LEU A 68 -5.87 10.98 -0.25
C LEU A 68 -5.98 12.50 -0.29
N ARG A 69 -6.03 13.11 -1.49
CA ARG A 69 -6.21 14.57 -1.63
C ARG A 69 -7.55 15.01 -1.04
N TYR A 70 -8.62 14.24 -1.23
CA TYR A 70 -9.93 14.52 -0.65
C TYR A 70 -9.92 14.51 0.89
N GLN A 71 -9.17 13.59 1.51
CA GLN A 71 -9.03 13.50 2.96
C GLN A 71 -8.22 14.65 3.58
N ARG A 72 -7.38 15.34 2.80
CA ARG A 72 -6.60 16.50 3.26
C ARG A 72 -7.30 17.85 3.10
N SER A 73 -8.34 17.94 2.28
CA SER A 73 -9.16 19.17 2.11
C SER A 73 -10.32 19.29 3.11
N HIS A 74 -10.51 18.31 4.01
CA HIS A 74 -11.53 18.34 5.08
C HIS A 74 -10.92 18.41 6.49
N ARG A 75 -9.76 19.05 6.61
CA ARG A 75 -9.18 19.53 7.87
C ARG A 75 -8.89 21.01 7.72
#